data_AF-A0A2W0AXP0-F1
#
_entry.id   AF-A0A2W0AXP0-F1
#
_cell.length_a   1.000
_cell.length_b   1.000
_cell.length_c   1.000
_cell.angle_alpha   90.00
_cell.angle_beta   90.00
_cell.angle_gamma   90.00
#
_symmetry.space_group_name_H-M   'P 1'
#
loop_
_entity.id
_entity.type
_entity.pdbx_description
1 polymer ?
#
loop_
_entity_poly.entity_id
_entity_poly.type
_entity_poly.pdbx_seq_one_letter_code
_entity_poly.pdbx_strand_id
1 'polypeptide(L)'
;MDPTLLSLLDSIPPKPPRSKLETHRELSRQLRRKGCTYRDIVRILHERVGLDVAVSTIHSFIKVRAKHRKQVQYELPPLEPESAVNTRMGPDDVASRIAALKAKPIEQKTKPKHFHFEESEPLKLVSQGGSR
;
A
#
# COMPACT_ATOMS: atom_id res chain seq x y z
N MET A 1 -26.97 -12.26 -8.94
CA MET A 1 -26.87 -12.40 -7.47
C MET A 1 -28.26 -12.65 -6.95
N ASP A 2 -28.41 -13.63 -6.06
CA ASP A 2 -29.72 -14.08 -5.56
C ASP A 2 -30.34 -12.97 -4.67
N PRO A 3 -31.60 -12.53 -4.89
CA PRO A 3 -32.20 -11.41 -4.14
C PRO A 3 -32.29 -11.68 -2.64
N THR A 4 -32.44 -12.95 -2.25
CA THR A 4 -32.44 -13.43 -0.87
C THR A 4 -31.11 -13.16 -0.17
N LEU A 5 -29.98 -13.31 -0.89
CA LEU A 5 -28.65 -13.05 -0.35
C LEU A 5 -28.39 -11.56 -0.14
N LEU A 6 -28.91 -10.69 -1.00
CA LEU A 6 -28.79 -9.24 -0.85
C LEU A 6 -29.57 -8.76 0.38
N SER A 7 -30.81 -9.22 0.56
CA SER A 7 -31.61 -8.90 1.75
C SER A 7 -30.97 -9.40 3.05
N LEU A 8 -30.28 -10.54 3.02
CA LEU A 8 -29.54 -11.05 4.17
C LEU A 8 -28.36 -10.14 4.51
N LEU A 9 -27.60 -9.69 3.50
CA LEU A 9 -26.45 -8.80 3.71
C LEU A 9 -26.85 -7.45 4.32
N ASP A 10 -27.98 -6.88 3.90
CA ASP A 10 -28.51 -5.61 4.43
C ASP A 10 -29.03 -5.73 5.87
N SER A 11 -29.40 -6.94 6.30
CA SER A 11 -29.88 -7.20 7.66
C SER A 11 -28.76 -7.28 8.71
N ILE A 12 -27.49 -7.38 8.28
CA ILE A 12 -26.35 -7.57 9.19
C ILE A 12 -25.96 -6.23 9.80
N PRO A 13 -26.01 -6.07 11.14
CA PRO A 13 -25.62 -4.82 11.77
C PRO A 13 -24.13 -4.53 11.51
N PRO A 14 -23.77 -3.24 11.27
CA PRO A 14 -22.40 -2.88 11.01
C PRO A 14 -21.52 -3.29 12.18
N LYS A 15 -20.43 -4.00 11.88
CA LYS A 15 -19.49 -4.44 12.91
C LYS A 15 -18.96 -3.23 13.68
N PRO A 16 -18.96 -3.27 15.01
CA PRO A 16 -18.38 -2.19 15.79
C PRO A 16 -16.91 -2.02 15.39
N PRO A 17 -16.39 -0.78 15.42
CA PRO A 17 -15.01 -0.51 15.06
C PRO A 17 -14.06 -1.36 15.90
N ARG A 18 -13.10 -2.01 15.23
CA ARG A 18 -12.12 -2.91 15.87
C ARG A 18 -11.22 -2.23 16.92
N SER A 19 -11.20 -0.89 16.96
CA SER A 19 -10.41 -0.11 17.91
C SER A 19 -11.10 1.22 18.20
N LYS A 20 -10.97 1.72 19.44
CA LYS A 20 -11.39 3.08 19.83
C LYS A 20 -10.73 4.16 18.98
N LEU A 21 -9.54 3.87 18.44
CA LEU A 21 -8.80 4.79 17.59
C LEU A 21 -9.37 4.89 16.17
N GLU A 22 -10.18 3.92 15.75
CA GLU A 22 -10.82 3.90 14.43
C GLU A 22 -11.86 5.02 14.30
N THR A 23 -12.57 5.33 15.38
CA THR A 23 -13.52 6.46 15.45
C THR A 23 -12.84 7.81 15.17
N HIS A 24 -11.56 7.94 15.52
CA HIS A 24 -10.77 9.17 15.35
C HIS A 24 -9.75 9.09 14.20
N ARG A 25 -9.98 8.16 13.26
CA ARG A 25 -9.09 7.95 12.11
C ARG A 25 -8.97 9.19 11.22
N GLU A 26 -10.08 9.88 10.98
CA GLU A 26 -10.08 11.06 10.12
C GLU A 26 -9.35 12.23 10.80
N LEU A 27 -9.54 12.41 12.11
CA LEU A 27 -8.83 13.39 12.92
C LEU A 27 -7.31 13.19 12.87
N SER A 28 -6.84 11.98 13.18
CA SER A 28 -5.41 11.66 13.15
C SER A 28 -4.79 11.85 11.76
N ARG A 29 -5.55 11.56 10.70
CA ARG A 29 -5.13 11.80 9.30
C ARG A 29 -5.00 13.28 8.99
N GLN A 30 -5.96 14.11 9.40
CA GLN A 30 -5.91 15.56 9.19
C GLN A 30 -4.75 16.19 9.96
N LEU A 31 -4.50 15.77 11.21
CA LEU A 31 -3.35 16.21 11.99
C LEU A 31 -2.02 15.89 11.28
N ARG A 32 -1.90 14.70 10.66
CA ARG A 32 -0.72 14.37 9.85
C ARG A 32 -0.58 15.22 8.60
N ARG A 33 -1.69 15.56 7.93
CA ARG A 33 -1.64 16.49 6.77
C ARG A 33 -1.21 17.90 7.16
N LYS A 34 -1.56 18.33 8.38
CA LYS A 34 -1.12 19.60 8.96
C LYS A 34 0.32 19.58 9.49
N GLY A 35 1.04 18.45 9.36
CA GLY A 35 2.44 18.35 9.79
C GLY A 35 2.65 18.02 11.27
N CYS A 36 1.60 17.70 12.04
CA CYS A 36 1.75 17.37 13.45
C CYS A 36 2.57 16.08 13.66
N THR A 37 3.43 16.07 14.67
CA THR A 37 4.21 14.86 15.03
C THR A 37 3.33 13.82 15.71
N TYR A 38 3.80 12.57 15.80
CA TYR A 38 3.06 11.51 16.50
C TYR A 38 2.87 11.82 17.98
N ARG A 39 3.82 12.53 18.61
CA ARG A 39 3.72 12.95 20.02
C ARG A 39 2.65 14.02 20.19
N ASP A 40 2.57 14.98 19.27
CA ASP A 40 1.52 16.00 19.28
C ASP A 40 0.13 15.38 19.09
N ILE A 41 0.02 14.38 18.22
CA ILE A 41 -1.25 13.67 17.99
C ILE A 41 -1.72 12.95 19.26
N VAL A 42 -0.81 12.28 19.99
CA VAL A 42 -1.12 11.65 21.28
C VAL A 42 -1.61 12.70 22.28
N ARG A 43 -0.89 13.82 22.41
CA ARG A 43 -1.27 14.91 23.32
C ARG A 43 -2.68 15.44 22.98
N ILE A 44 -2.96 15.68 21.71
CA ILE A 44 -4.27 16.18 21.26
C ILE A 44 -5.38 15.15 21.52
N LEU A 45 -5.12 13.86 21.29
CA LEU A 45 -6.08 12.78 21.58
C LEU A 45 -6.35 12.67 23.08
N HIS A 46 -5.32 12.81 23.92
CA HIS A 46 -5.48 12.82 25.36
C HIS A 46 -6.29 14.05 25.82
N GLU A 47 -5.93 15.25 25.36
CA GLU A 47 -6.57 16.51 25.78
C GLU A 47 -8.01 16.68 25.28
N ARG A 48 -8.30 16.29 24.03
CA ARG A 48 -9.59 16.57 23.38
C ARG A 48 -10.56 15.41 23.40
N VAL A 49 -10.03 14.19 23.44
CA VAL A 49 -10.82 12.95 23.36
C VAL A 49 -10.74 12.16 24.67
N GLY A 50 -9.81 12.48 25.57
CA GLY A 50 -9.59 11.72 26.80
C GLY A 50 -9.01 10.33 26.54
N LEU A 51 -8.41 10.12 25.37
CA LEU A 51 -7.90 8.82 24.96
C LEU A 51 -6.38 8.77 25.22
N ASP A 52 -5.99 7.98 26.22
CA ASP A 52 -4.57 7.68 26.45
C ASP A 52 -4.09 6.60 25.47
N VAL A 53 -3.06 6.92 24.70
CA VAL A 53 -2.52 6.04 23.67
C VAL A 53 -1.02 6.23 23.55
N ALA A 54 -0.28 5.13 23.55
CA ALA A 54 1.16 5.18 23.29
C ALA A 54 1.47 5.70 21.87
N VAL A 55 2.60 6.41 21.74
CA VAL A 55 3.10 6.95 20.46
C VAL A 55 3.31 5.83 19.43
N SER A 56 3.79 4.66 19.86
CA SER A 56 3.99 3.47 19.01
C SER A 56 2.68 2.94 18.43
N THR A 57 1.60 2.99 19.20
CA THR A 57 0.25 2.59 18.77
C THR A 57 -0.28 3.55 17.71
N ILE A 58 -0.07 4.86 17.87
CA ILE A 58 -0.46 5.86 16.84
C ILE A 58 0.37 5.68 15.57
N HIS A 59 1.69 5.50 15.71
CA HIS A 59 2.57 5.27 14.58
C HIS A 59 2.18 4.01 13.79
N SER A 60 1.98 2.88 14.49
CA SER A 60 1.56 1.61 13.86
C SER A 60 0.17 1.72 13.25
N PHE A 61 -0.79 2.34 13.93
CA PHE A 61 -2.14 2.56 13.41
C PHE A 61 -2.12 3.35 12.10
N ILE A 62 -1.45 4.51 12.09
CA ILE A 62 -1.38 5.37 10.91
C ILE A 62 -0.62 4.67 9.77
N LYS A 63 0.49 3.98 10.08
CA LYS A 63 1.32 3.27 9.09
C LYS A 63 0.60 2.08 8.45
N VAL A 64 0.01 1.21 9.28
CA VAL A 64 -0.71 0.00 8.83
C VAL A 64 -1.94 0.40 8.03
N ARG A 65 -2.73 1.36 8.53
CA ARG A 65 -3.95 1.80 7.82
C ARG A 65 -3.65 2.61 6.56
N ALA A 66 -2.53 3.33 6.49
CA ALA A 66 -2.08 3.96 5.25
C ALA A 66 -1.73 2.93 4.17
N LYS A 67 -1.10 1.80 4.56
CA LYS A 67 -0.78 0.69 3.64
C LYS A 67 -2.04 -0.02 3.14
N HIS A 68 -2.97 -0.35 4.05
CA HIS A 68 -4.23 -0.99 3.67
C HIS A 68 -5.09 -0.14 2.72
N ARG A 69 -5.08 1.20 2.85
CA ARG A 69 -5.79 2.07 1.90
C ARG A 69 -5.26 1.89 0.47
N LYS A 70 -3.94 1.81 0.28
CA LYS A 70 -3.35 1.62 -1.06
C LYS A 70 -3.67 0.25 -1.65
N GLN A 71 -3.82 -0.77 -0.81
CA GLN A 71 -4.20 -2.11 -1.26
C GLN A 71 -5.69 -2.20 -1.62
N VAL A 72 -6.56 -1.50 -0.89
CA VAL A 72 -8.01 -1.46 -1.18
C VAL A 72 -8.34 -0.51 -2.34
N GLN A 73 -7.49 0.48 -2.62
CA GLN A 73 -7.68 1.43 -3.74
C GLN A 73 -7.32 0.88 -5.12
N TYR A 74 -6.91 -0.40 -5.25
CA TYR A 74 -6.99 -1.07 -6.54
C TYR A 74 -8.46 -1.35 -6.81
N GLU A 75 -9.17 -0.34 -7.31
CA GLU A 75 -10.44 -0.59 -7.98
C GLU A 75 -10.14 -1.39 -9.24
N LEU A 76 -10.80 -2.54 -9.35
CA LEU A 76 -10.86 -3.25 -10.62
C LEU A 76 -11.42 -2.27 -11.65
N PRO A 77 -10.83 -2.19 -12.86
CA PRO A 77 -11.44 -1.44 -13.95
C PRO A 77 -12.92 -1.82 -14.04
N PRO A 78 -13.84 -0.85 -14.22
CA PRO A 78 -15.24 -1.16 -14.44
C PRO A 78 -15.33 -2.26 -15.49
N LEU A 79 -16.05 -3.34 -15.18
CA LEU A 79 -16.46 -4.31 -16.19
C LEU A 79 -17.50 -3.58 -17.04
N GLU A 80 -16.99 -2.81 -18.01
CA GLU A 80 -17.82 -2.25 -19.07
C GLU A 80 -18.62 -3.40 -19.69
N PRO A 81 -19.94 -3.24 -19.89
CA PRO A 81 -20.68 -4.20 -20.68
C PRO A 81 -20.04 -4.25 -22.07
N GLU A 82 -19.75 -5.46 -22.52
CA GLU A 82 -19.35 -5.81 -23.89
C GLU A 82 -20.24 -5.10 -24.92
N SER A 83 -19.89 -3.87 -25.29
CA SER A 83 -20.53 -3.15 -26.38
C SER A 83 -19.52 -2.30 -27.12
N ALA A 84 -19.06 -2.91 -28.22
CA ALA A 84 -18.79 -2.25 -29.50
C ALA A 84 -17.49 -1.45 -29.70
N VAL A 85 -16.36 -1.89 -29.12
CA VAL A 85 -15.02 -1.48 -29.64
C VAL A 85 -14.05 -2.65 -29.73
N ASN A 86 -14.48 -3.79 -30.27
CA ASN A 86 -13.55 -4.73 -30.88
C ASN A 86 -13.32 -4.28 -32.32
N THR A 87 -12.38 -3.35 -32.44
CA THR A 87 -11.59 -3.11 -33.64
C THR A 87 -11.23 -4.43 -34.29
N ARG A 88 -11.43 -4.49 -35.60
CA ARG A 88 -10.93 -5.48 -36.56
C ARG A 88 -9.46 -5.83 -36.29
N MET A 89 -9.18 -6.76 -35.39
CA MET A 89 -7.83 -7.25 -35.12
C MET A 89 -7.91 -8.76 -35.00
N GLY A 90 -7.40 -9.45 -36.01
CA GLY A 90 -7.42 -10.91 -36.07
C GLY A 90 -6.55 -11.54 -34.97
N PRO A 91 -6.82 -12.79 -34.60
CA PRO A 91 -6.08 -13.51 -33.55
C PRO A 91 -4.56 -13.58 -33.79
N ASP A 92 -4.11 -13.49 -35.04
CA ASP A 92 -2.69 -13.47 -35.41
C ASP A 92 -1.95 -12.21 -34.93
N ASP A 93 -2.64 -11.08 -34.80
CA ASP A 93 -1.99 -9.82 -34.40
C ASP A 93 -1.66 -9.82 -32.89
N VAL A 94 -2.52 -10.46 -32.09
CA VAL A 94 -2.30 -10.67 -30.66
C VAL A 94 -1.09 -11.58 -30.42
N ALA A 95 -1.00 -12.68 -31.17
CA ALA A 95 0.13 -13.62 -31.07
C ALA A 95 1.46 -12.95 -31.45
N SER A 96 1.45 -12.14 -32.52
CA SER A 96 2.62 -11.39 -32.99
C SER A 96 3.12 -10.37 -31.96
N ARG A 97 2.20 -9.70 -31.26
CA ARG A 97 2.54 -8.73 -30.21
C ARG A 97 3.09 -9.38 -28.94
N ILE A 98 2.57 -10.55 -28.58
CA ILE A 98 3.10 -11.35 -27.46
C ILE A 98 4.52 -11.85 -27.79
N ALA A 99 4.74 -12.34 -29.02
CA ALA A 99 6.06 -12.75 -29.47
C ALA A 99 7.08 -11.59 -29.46
N ALA A 100 6.68 -10.41 -29.94
CA ALA A 100 7.52 -9.21 -29.94
C ALA A 100 7.87 -8.73 -28.51
N LEU A 101 6.95 -8.83 -27.55
CA LEU A 101 7.23 -8.50 -26.14
C LEU A 101 8.16 -9.51 -25.48
N LYS A 102 8.02 -10.81 -25.78
CA LYS A 102 8.92 -11.86 -25.27
C LYS A 102 10.33 -11.76 -25.87
N ALA A 103 10.46 -11.23 -27.09
CA ALA A 103 11.74 -11.06 -27.76
C ALA A 103 12.54 -9.84 -27.28
N LYS A 104 11.96 -8.94 -26.47
CA LYS A 104 12.69 -7.77 -25.95
C LYS A 104 13.75 -8.22 -24.93
N PRO A 105 15.05 -7.95 -25.17
CA PRO A 105 16.10 -8.22 -24.18
C PRO A 105 15.83 -7.36 -22.95
N ILE A 106 15.50 -8.00 -21.84
CA ILE A 106 15.42 -7.34 -20.54
C ILE A 106 16.87 -7.17 -20.10
N GLU A 107 17.36 -5.94 -20.02
CA GLU A 107 18.67 -5.66 -19.42
C GLU A 107 18.64 -6.15 -17.97
N GLN A 108 19.21 -7.33 -17.75
CA GLN A 108 19.40 -7.90 -16.43
C GLN A 108 20.51 -7.09 -15.77
N LYS A 109 20.13 -6.03 -15.05
CA LYS A 109 21.05 -5.36 -14.14
C LYS A 109 21.58 -6.43 -13.19
N THR A 110 22.86 -6.77 -13.34
CA THR A 110 23.55 -7.74 -12.49
C THR A 110 23.36 -7.30 -11.05
N LYS A 111 22.73 -8.14 -10.24
CA LYS A 111 22.55 -7.87 -8.81
C LYS A 111 23.93 -7.53 -8.22
N PRO A 112 24.06 -6.50 -7.38
CA PRO A 112 25.32 -6.22 -6.71
C PRO A 112 25.75 -7.49 -5.96
N LYS A 113 27.02 -7.89 -6.15
CA LYS A 113 27.58 -9.08 -5.50
C LYS A 113 27.32 -8.96 -4.00
N HIS A 114 26.66 -9.97 -3.44
CA HIS A 114 26.39 -10.06 -2.01
C HIS A 114 27.73 -10.01 -1.26
N PHE A 115 27.76 -9.35 -0.11
CA PHE A 115 28.96 -9.33 0.72
C PHE A 115 29.33 -10.77 1.08
N HIS A 116 30.54 -11.18 0.70
CA HIS A 116 31.12 -12.48 1.05
C HIS A 116 32.32 -12.21 1.95
N PHE A 117 32.36 -12.87 3.10
CA PHE A 117 33.45 -12.71 4.06
C PHE A 117 34.54 -13.74 3.75
N GLU A 118 35.76 -13.27 3.52
CA GLU A 118 36.96 -14.12 3.39
C GLU A 118 37.93 -13.81 4.54
N GLU A 119 38.24 -14.83 5.33
CA GLU A 119 39.05 -14.71 6.56
C GLU A 119 40.50 -14.29 6.30
N SER A 120 41.01 -14.54 5.09
CA SER A 120 42.35 -14.14 4.65
C SER A 120 42.44 -12.70 4.15
N GLU A 121 41.32 -11.99 4.01
CA GLU A 121 41.32 -10.64 3.47
C GLU A 121 41.26 -9.59 4.61
N PRO A 122 42.20 -8.61 4.65
CA PRO A 122 42.16 -7.57 5.67
C PRO A 122 40.92 -6.69 5.50
N LEU A 123 40.35 -6.23 6.62
CA LEU A 123 39.14 -5.41 6.66
C LEU A 123 39.30 -4.15 5.79
N LYS A 124 38.45 -4.02 4.76
CA LYS A 124 38.40 -2.85 3.88
C LYS A 124 37.28 -1.90 4.33
N LEU A 125 37.65 -0.69 4.74
CA LEU A 125 36.71 0.40 4.99
C LEU A 125 36.25 0.95 3.64
N VAL A 126 35.00 0.68 3.26
CA VAL A 126 34.38 1.32 2.10
C VAL A 126 34.13 2.78 2.46
N SER A 127 35.02 3.67 2.02
CA SER A 127 34.82 5.12 2.10
C SER A 127 33.62 5.48 1.22
N GLN A 128 32.43 5.47 1.82
CA GLN A 128 31.30 6.23 1.29
C GLN A 128 31.66 7.69 1.51
N GLY A 129 32.25 8.32 0.48
CA GLY A 129 32.65 9.72 0.48
C GLY A 129 31.47 10.64 0.82
N GLY A 130 31.30 10.92 2.10
CA GLY A 130 30.44 11.97 2.62
C GLY A 130 31.24 13.26 2.73
N SER A 131 31.40 13.97 1.60
CA SER A 131 31.83 15.36 1.62
C SER A 131 30.77 16.21 2.33
N ARG A 132 31.12 16.82 3.45
CA ARG A 132 30.49 18.03 3.99
C ARG A 132 31.56 18.92 4.59
#